data_AF-F2ZAQ9-F1
#
_entry.id   AF-F2ZAQ9-F1
#
_cell.length_a   1.000
_cell.length_b   1.000
_cell.length_c   1.000
_cell.angle_alpha   90.00
_cell.angle_beta   90.00
_cell.angle_gamma   90.00
#
_symmetry.space_group_name_H-M   'P 1'
#
loop_
_entity.id
_entity.type
_entity.pdbx_description
1 polymer ?
#
loop_
_entity_poly.entity_id
_entity_poly.type
_entity_poly.pdbx_seq_one_letter_code
_entity_poly.pdbx_strand_id
1 'polypeptide(L)'
;LAKAVSSLKLQHVVITSVDRDDLEDGGAGHFVECIEEIRKRDSNVTIEILTPDFLNKRDAIDKIAKAFPDVYNHNVETVPRLYAKIRPKARYFHSLYLLKTIKQKNPRIFTKSGIMVGLGELKEEIYQV
;
A
#
# COMPACT_ATOMS: atom_id res chain seq x y z
N LEU A 1 -17.63 -4.52 -1.90
CA LEU A 1 -16.49 -4.71 -2.84
C LEU A 1 -16.57 -6.03 -3.62
N ALA A 2 -16.34 -7.19 -2.99
CA ALA A 2 -16.16 -8.46 -3.71
C ALA A 2 -17.33 -8.88 -4.64
N LYS A 3 -18.58 -8.58 -4.26
CA LYS A 3 -19.75 -8.76 -5.15
C LYS A 3 -19.60 -7.98 -6.46
N ALA A 4 -19.18 -6.72 -6.40
CA ALA A 4 -19.00 -5.88 -7.57
C ALA A 4 -17.85 -6.38 -8.45
N VAL A 5 -16.72 -6.78 -7.85
CA VAL A 5 -15.58 -7.38 -8.57
C VAL A 5 -16.03 -8.59 -9.40
N SER A 6 -16.81 -9.48 -8.79
CA SER A 6 -17.36 -10.67 -9.45
C SER A 6 -18.38 -10.32 -10.53
N SER A 7 -19.33 -9.43 -10.25
CA SER A 7 -20.35 -9.00 -11.23
C SER A 7 -19.75 -8.33 -12.47
N LEU A 8 -18.68 -7.55 -12.28
CA LEU A 8 -17.95 -6.88 -13.36
C LEU A 8 -16.90 -7.78 -14.04
N LYS A 9 -16.67 -9.00 -13.52
CA LYS A 9 -15.67 -9.95 -14.02
C LYS A 9 -14.26 -9.35 -14.13
N LEU A 10 -13.87 -8.56 -13.13
CA LEU A 10 -12.56 -7.91 -13.10
C LEU A 10 -11.46 -8.97 -12.91
N GLN A 11 -10.43 -8.92 -13.75
CA GLN A 11 -9.26 -9.82 -13.63
C GLN A 11 -8.16 -9.26 -12.71
N HIS A 12 -8.16 -7.95 -12.50
CA HIS A 12 -7.25 -7.25 -11.61
C HIS A 12 -8.02 -6.15 -10.86
N VAL A 13 -7.73 -5.99 -9.57
CA VAL A 13 -8.32 -4.96 -8.71
C VAL A 13 -7.24 -4.27 -7.91
N VAL A 14 -7.33 -2.94 -7.85
CA VAL A 14 -6.56 -2.11 -6.92
C VAL A 14 -7.50 -1.67 -5.80
N ILE A 15 -7.07 -1.87 -4.55
CA ILE A 15 -7.81 -1.46 -3.36
C ILE A 15 -7.00 -0.38 -2.65
N THR A 16 -7.63 0.73 -2.30
CA THR A 16 -6.99 1.81 -1.53
C THR A 16 -7.94 2.35 -0.47
N SER A 17 -7.43 3.16 0.46
CA SER A 17 -8.21 3.79 1.51
C SER A 17 -7.69 5.18 1.81
N VAL A 18 -8.51 5.96 2.52
CA VAL A 18 -8.02 7.12 3.28
C VAL A 18 -7.25 6.66 4.51
N ASP A 19 -6.47 7.57 5.12
CA ASP A 19 -5.87 7.34 6.44
C ASP A 19 -6.96 7.18 7.49
N ARG A 20 -6.81 6.18 8.37
CA ARG A 20 -7.74 5.87 9.47
C ARG A 20 -7.02 5.86 10.80
N ASP A 21 -6.37 6.98 11.10
CA ASP A 21 -5.60 7.19 12.34
C ASP A 21 -6.45 6.99 13.60
N ASP A 22 -7.78 7.16 13.46
CA ASP A 22 -8.80 6.93 14.48
C ASP A 22 -8.98 5.45 14.84
N LEU A 23 -8.59 4.52 13.96
CA LEU A 23 -8.64 3.09 14.22
C LEU A 23 -7.36 2.57 14.88
N GLU A 24 -7.51 1.53 15.71
CA GLU A 24 -6.41 0.90 16.43
C GLU A 24 -5.39 0.24 15.48
N ASP A 25 -5.84 -0.32 14.35
CA ASP A 25 -4.99 -0.97 13.35
C ASP A 25 -4.78 -0.13 12.08
N GLY A 26 -5.17 1.14 12.11
CA GLY A 26 -5.05 2.05 10.96
C GLY A 26 -5.89 1.63 9.74
N GLY A 27 -6.86 0.73 9.90
CA GLY A 27 -7.69 0.19 8.81
C GLY A 27 -7.10 -1.04 8.11
N ALA A 28 -5.97 -1.58 8.58
CA ALA A 28 -5.33 -2.75 7.97
C ALA A 28 -6.26 -3.97 7.91
N GLY A 29 -7.07 -4.22 8.94
CA GLY A 29 -8.05 -5.31 8.95
C GLY A 29 -9.06 -5.23 7.81
N HIS A 30 -9.47 -4.03 7.42
CA HIS A 30 -10.42 -3.86 6.32
C HIS A 30 -9.83 -4.26 4.96
N PHE A 31 -8.53 -4.01 4.74
CA PHE A 31 -7.82 -4.52 3.56
C PHE A 31 -7.80 -6.04 3.56
N VAL A 32 -7.50 -6.67 4.71
CA VAL A 32 -7.49 -8.14 4.84
C VAL A 32 -8.85 -8.73 4.49
N GLU A 33 -9.93 -8.22 5.10
CA GLU A 33 -11.29 -8.66 4.80
C GLU A 33 -11.63 -8.53 3.32
N CYS A 34 -11.25 -7.41 2.69
CA CYS A 34 -11.47 -7.21 1.27
C CYS A 34 -10.73 -8.22 0.39
N ILE A 35 -9.46 -8.51 0.70
CA ILE A 35 -8.66 -9.51 -0.03
C ILE A 35 -9.31 -10.89 0.11
N GLU A 36 -9.62 -11.30 1.33
CA GLU A 36 -10.21 -12.61 1.61
C GLU A 36 -11.58 -12.78 0.95
N GLU A 37 -12.45 -11.77 1.00
CA GLU A 37 -13.78 -11.84 0.40
C GLU A 37 -13.75 -11.88 -1.14
N ILE A 38 -12.75 -11.26 -1.77
CA ILE A 38 -12.52 -11.39 -3.22
C ILE A 38 -12.04 -12.81 -3.53
N ARG A 39 -11.03 -13.31 -2.81
CA ARG A 39 -10.47 -14.66 -3.01
C ARG A 39 -11.50 -15.78 -2.82
N LYS A 40 -12.41 -15.63 -1.85
CA LYS A 40 -13.52 -16.59 -1.63
C LYS A 40 -14.45 -16.71 -2.83
N ARG A 41 -14.56 -15.66 -3.67
CA ARG A 41 -15.45 -15.63 -4.84
C ARG A 41 -14.73 -16.03 -6.12
N ASP A 42 -13.51 -15.56 -6.30
CA ASP A 42 -12.66 -15.93 -7.43
C ASP A 42 -11.19 -15.78 -7.03
N SER A 43 -10.50 -16.91 -6.94
CA SER A 43 -9.09 -16.96 -6.58
C SER A 43 -8.17 -16.46 -7.69
N ASN A 44 -8.65 -16.33 -8.94
CA ASN A 44 -7.84 -15.93 -10.10
C ASN A 44 -7.72 -14.42 -10.25
N VAL A 45 -8.56 -13.63 -9.56
CA VAL A 45 -8.50 -12.17 -9.63
C VAL A 45 -7.22 -11.70 -8.96
N THR A 46 -6.37 -10.98 -9.67
CA THR A 46 -5.17 -10.40 -9.07
C THR A 46 -5.51 -9.17 -8.24
N ILE A 47 -4.88 -9.00 -7.07
CA ILE A 47 -5.20 -7.98 -6.07
C ILE A 47 -3.96 -7.17 -5.76
N GLU A 48 -3.97 -5.89 -6.15
CA GLU A 48 -3.05 -4.87 -5.69
C GLU A 48 -3.71 -4.07 -4.54
N ILE A 49 -2.94 -3.78 -3.50
CA ILE A 49 -3.36 -2.83 -2.47
C ILE A 49 -2.45 -1.62 -2.49
N LEU A 50 -3.03 -0.42 -2.46
CA LEU A 50 -2.33 0.85 -2.28
C LEU A 50 -2.65 1.36 -0.88
N THR A 51 -1.71 1.18 0.05
CA THR A 51 -1.96 1.39 1.48
C THR A 51 -1.57 2.78 1.95
N PRO A 52 -2.22 3.29 3.01
CA PRO A 52 -1.66 4.36 3.83
C PRO A 52 -0.38 3.89 4.54
N ASP A 53 0.23 4.77 5.34
CA ASP A 53 1.45 4.44 6.08
C ASP A 53 1.22 3.72 7.43
N PHE A 54 -0.06 3.60 7.81
CA PHE A 54 -0.55 3.02 9.06
C PHE A 54 0.06 3.62 10.33
N LEU A 55 0.75 4.77 10.31
CA LEU A 55 1.38 5.44 11.47
C LEU A 55 2.06 4.51 12.50
N ASN A 56 2.75 3.45 12.07
CA ASN A 56 3.35 2.44 12.95
C ASN A 56 2.35 1.73 13.90
N LYS A 57 1.07 1.67 13.54
CA LYS A 57 0.06 0.89 14.27
C LYS A 57 0.47 -0.57 14.28
N ARG A 58 0.38 -1.20 15.45
CA ARG A 58 0.88 -2.55 15.69
C ARG A 58 0.18 -3.55 14.77
N ASP A 59 0.96 -4.52 14.30
CA ASP A 59 0.52 -5.66 13.49
C ASP A 59 -0.12 -5.35 12.12
N ALA A 60 -0.25 -4.08 11.72
CA ALA A 60 -0.84 -3.71 10.43
C ALA A 60 -0.12 -4.40 9.26
N ILE A 61 1.20 -4.26 9.20
CA ILE A 61 2.04 -4.88 8.16
C ILE A 61 1.97 -6.40 8.24
N ASP A 62 1.94 -6.97 9.44
CA ASP A 62 1.86 -8.42 9.65
C ASP A 62 0.55 -9.02 9.16
N LYS A 63 -0.57 -8.36 9.46
CA LYS A 63 -1.90 -8.73 8.96
C LYS A 63 -1.91 -8.72 7.43
N ILE A 64 -1.40 -7.66 6.82
CA ILE A 64 -1.36 -7.54 5.36
C ILE A 64 -0.44 -8.59 4.72
N ALA A 65 0.74 -8.83 5.28
CA ALA A 65 1.67 -9.84 4.76
C ALA A 65 1.06 -11.25 4.78
N LYS A 66 0.24 -11.56 5.81
CA LYS A 66 -0.49 -12.82 5.93
C LYS A 66 -1.66 -12.93 4.95
N ALA A 67 -2.35 -11.82 4.68
CA ALA A 67 -3.47 -11.78 3.73
C ALA A 67 -3.07 -12.02 2.27
N PHE A 68 -1.76 -11.93 1.95
CA PHE A 68 -1.19 -12.30 0.65
C PHE A 68 -1.83 -11.54 -0.54
N PRO A 69 -1.76 -10.20 -0.59
CA PRO A 69 -2.02 -9.48 -1.84
C PRO A 69 -0.97 -9.87 -2.90
N ASP A 70 -1.32 -9.80 -4.19
CA ASP A 70 -0.34 -10.04 -5.26
C ASP A 70 0.67 -8.89 -5.35
N VAL A 71 0.20 -7.65 -5.16
CA VAL A 71 1.03 -6.45 -5.14
C VAL A 71 0.72 -5.62 -3.88
N TYR A 72 1.76 -5.35 -3.09
CA TYR A 72 1.73 -4.34 -2.05
C TYR A 72 2.32 -3.04 -2.60
N ASN A 73 1.48 -2.03 -2.75
CA ASN A 73 1.84 -0.71 -3.22
C ASN A 73 1.79 0.30 -2.05
N HIS A 74 2.86 1.06 -1.88
CA HIS A 74 2.87 2.24 -1.02
C HIS A 74 3.73 3.31 -1.67
N ASN A 75 3.10 4.39 -2.11
CA ASN A 75 3.79 5.46 -2.79
C ASN A 75 4.65 6.27 -1.81
N VAL A 76 5.89 6.57 -2.21
CA VAL A 76 6.71 7.59 -1.56
C VAL A 76 6.31 9.00 -2.00
N GLU A 77 5.67 9.13 -3.17
CA GLU A 77 5.12 10.33 -3.80
C GLU A 77 6.15 11.39 -4.22
N THR A 78 7.20 11.63 -3.45
CA THR A 78 8.20 12.66 -3.76
C THR A 78 9.56 12.37 -3.10
N VAL A 79 10.56 13.17 -3.45
CA VAL A 79 11.93 13.08 -2.96
C VAL A 79 12.04 13.52 -1.48
N PRO A 80 13.03 13.02 -0.71
CA PRO A 80 13.15 13.30 0.73
C PRO A 80 13.10 14.79 1.10
N ARG A 81 13.75 15.67 0.31
CA ARG A 81 13.79 17.12 0.55
C ARG A 81 12.41 17.75 0.56
N LEU A 82 11.51 17.30 -0.32
CA LEU A 82 10.15 17.86 -0.46
C LEU A 82 9.14 17.19 0.47
N TYR A 83 9.50 16.05 1.05
CA TYR A 83 8.55 15.17 1.71
C TYR A 83 7.76 15.84 2.83
N ALA A 84 8.41 16.61 3.72
CA ALA A 84 7.73 17.29 4.83
C ALA A 84 6.76 18.40 4.36
N LYS A 85 7.03 19.02 3.19
CA LYS A 85 6.18 20.05 2.60
C LYS A 85 4.94 19.45 1.95
N ILE A 86 5.11 18.31 1.26
CA ILE A 86 4.06 17.70 0.44
C ILE A 86 3.23 16.69 1.25
N ARG A 87 3.86 15.99 2.19
CA ARG A 87 3.26 14.96 3.05
C ARG A 87 3.59 15.22 4.53
N PRO A 88 3.05 16.27 5.16
CA PRO A 88 3.45 16.72 6.49
C PRO A 88 3.30 15.67 7.60
N LYS A 89 2.34 14.76 7.47
CA LYS A 89 2.06 13.69 8.43
C LYS A 89 2.87 12.41 8.21
N ALA A 90 3.39 12.18 7.01
CA ALA A 90 4.14 10.98 6.69
C ALA A 90 5.65 11.21 6.86
N ARG A 91 6.45 10.13 6.79
CA ARG A 91 7.92 10.19 6.81
C ARG A 91 8.50 9.33 5.71
N TYR A 92 9.41 9.88 4.90
CA TYR A 92 10.02 9.18 3.76
C TYR A 92 10.62 7.82 4.12
N PHE A 93 11.47 7.77 5.15
CA PHE A 93 12.09 6.53 5.59
C PHE A 93 11.11 5.52 6.19
N HIS A 94 9.98 6.00 6.73
CA HIS A 94 8.90 5.12 7.16
C HIS A 94 8.21 4.46 5.97
N SER A 95 7.90 5.21 4.91
CA SER A 95 7.40 4.65 3.65
C SER A 95 8.32 3.55 3.08
N LEU A 96 9.63 3.79 3.06
CA LEU A 96 10.60 2.78 2.62
C LEU A 96 10.64 1.57 3.56
N TYR A 97 10.52 1.80 4.86
CA TYR A 97 10.46 0.72 5.86
C TYR A 97 9.26 -0.19 5.65
N LEU A 98 8.09 0.33 5.27
CA LEU A 98 6.90 -0.49 4.98
C LEU A 98 7.16 -1.45 3.82
N LEU A 99 7.66 -0.92 2.70
CA LEU A 99 7.98 -1.70 1.50
C LEU A 99 9.02 -2.79 1.80
N LYS A 100 10.09 -2.42 2.51
CA LYS A 100 11.13 -3.36 2.93
C LYS A 100 10.56 -4.46 3.83
N THR A 101 9.77 -4.09 4.83
CA THR A 101 9.22 -5.02 5.83
C THR A 101 8.28 -6.03 5.20
N ILE A 102 7.39 -5.61 4.29
CA ILE A 102 6.52 -6.53 3.54
C ILE A 102 7.35 -7.54 2.76
N LYS A 103 8.38 -7.09 2.06
CA LYS A 103 9.24 -7.97 1.26
C LYS A 103 10.02 -8.97 2.12
N GLN A 104 10.46 -8.55 3.30
CA GLN A 104 11.13 -9.42 4.27
C GLN A 104 10.18 -10.46 4.87
N LYS A 105 8.95 -10.07 5.22
CA LYS A 105 7.95 -10.99 5.79
C LYS A 105 7.42 -11.98 4.76
N ASN A 106 7.27 -11.55 3.50
CA ASN A 106 6.80 -12.40 2.43
C ASN A 106 7.42 -12.01 1.07
N PRO A 107 8.54 -12.66 0.70
CA PRO A 107 9.26 -12.35 -0.54
C PRO A 107 8.45 -12.55 -1.83
N ARG A 108 7.35 -13.32 -1.78
CA ARG A 108 6.50 -13.59 -2.94
C ARG A 108 5.57 -12.44 -3.29
N ILE A 109 5.30 -11.53 -2.35
CA ILE A 109 4.51 -10.32 -2.63
C ILE A 109 5.35 -9.38 -3.49
N PHE A 110 4.80 -8.89 -4.59
CA PHE A 110 5.42 -7.82 -5.37
C PHE A 110 5.27 -6.50 -4.62
N THR A 111 6.36 -5.76 -4.44
CA THR A 111 6.33 -4.42 -3.84
C THR A 111 6.40 -3.38 -4.94
N LYS A 112 5.56 -2.35 -4.84
CA LYS A 112 5.46 -1.24 -5.78
C LYS A 112 5.45 0.09 -5.05
N SER A 113 5.96 1.12 -5.70
CA SER A 113 5.87 2.50 -5.24
C SER A 113 5.74 3.42 -6.44
N GLY A 114 5.47 4.70 -6.18
CA GLY A 114 5.30 5.73 -7.17
C GLY A 114 5.81 7.07 -6.67
N ILE A 115 6.20 7.92 -7.62
CA ILE A 115 6.61 9.31 -7.43
C ILE A 115 5.78 10.16 -8.39
N MET A 116 5.29 11.30 -7.91
CA MET A 116 4.73 12.37 -8.73
C MET A 116 5.83 13.36 -9.06
N VAL A 117 6.00 13.65 -10.35
CA VAL A 117 6.98 14.64 -10.84
C VAL A 117 6.32 16.00 -11.06
N GLY A 118 7.11 17.07 -11.09
CA GLY A 118 6.65 18.46 -11.25
C GLY A 118 6.35 19.17 -9.93
N LEU A 119 6.84 18.66 -8.80
CA LEU A 119 6.64 19.21 -7.46
C LEU A 119 7.80 20.10 -7.00
N GLY A 120 8.81 20.28 -7.84
CA GLY A 120 10.03 21.05 -7.59
C GLY A 120 11.24 20.19 -7.22
N GLU A 121 11.16 18.89 -7.49
CA GLU A 121 12.26 17.94 -7.40
C GLU A 121 13.27 18.17 -8.54
N LEU A 122 14.55 17.95 -8.24
CA LEU A 122 15.59 17.91 -9.25
C LEU A 122 15.69 16.50 -9.83
N LYS A 123 16.17 16.40 -11.07
CA LYS A 123 16.33 15.11 -11.76
C LYS A 123 17.27 14.17 -11.00
N GLU A 124 18.32 14.72 -10.40
CA GLU A 124 19.30 14.00 -9.60
C GLU A 124 18.68 13.44 -8.31
N GLU A 125 17.71 14.15 -7.73
CA GLU A 125 16.99 13.68 -6.56
C GLU A 125 16.07 12.50 -6.90
N ILE A 126 15.46 12.50 -8.09
CA ILE A 126 14.66 11.36 -8.56
C ILE A 126 15.53 10.10 -8.69
N TYR A 127 16.75 10.22 -9.21
CA TYR A 127 17.64 9.07 -9.37
C TYR A 127 18.16 8.47 -8.06
N GLN A 128 18.02 9.19 -6.95
CA GLN A 128 18.41 8.70 -5.61
C GLN A 128 17.29 7.93 -4.92
N VAL A 129 16.07 7.92 -5.48
CA VAL A 129 14.88 7.27 -4.91
C VAL A 129 14.69 5.86 -5.45
#